data_AF-A0A6G8NGP6-F1
#
_entry.id   AF-A0A6G8NGP6-F1
#
_cell.length_a   1.000
_cell.length_b   1.000
_cell.length_c   1.000
_cell.angle_alpha   90.00
_cell.angle_beta   90.00
_cell.angle_gamma   90.00
#
_symmetry.space_group_name_H-M   'P 1'
#
loop_
_entity.id
_entity.type
_entity.pdbx_description
1 polymer ?
#
loop_
_entity_poly.entity_id
_entity_poly.type
_entity_poly.pdbx_seq_one_letter_code
_entity_poly.pdbx_strand_id
1 'polypeptide(L)' 'MSTAAQFPQMKLRLPAALKDWLTAQADMNRRSVNAEVVFRLQNTLMTGADPRAQIENAPLAATGEAL' A
#
# COMPACT_ATOMS: atom_id res chain seq x y z
N MET A 1 -10.57 -24.01 -0.04
CA MET A 1 -10.73 -22.55 -0.25
C MET A 1 -10.25 -21.86 1.01
N SER A 2 -9.25 -20.98 0.92
CA SER A 2 -8.82 -20.22 2.10
C SER A 2 -9.74 -19.00 2.26
N THR A 3 -10.53 -18.96 3.32
CA THR A 3 -11.48 -17.86 3.57
C THR A 3 -10.74 -16.63 4.09
N ALA A 4 -11.24 -15.42 3.79
CA ALA A 4 -10.64 -14.17 4.27
C ALA A 4 -10.43 -14.12 5.80
N ALA A 5 -11.22 -14.88 6.55
CA ALA A 5 -11.13 -15.04 8.01
C ALA A 5 -9.85 -15.74 8.50
N GLN A 6 -9.11 -16.43 7.63
CA GLN A 6 -7.88 -17.13 7.99
C GLN A 6 -6.63 -16.22 7.96
N PHE A 7 -6.75 -15.01 7.39
CA PHE A 7 -5.65 -14.06 7.34
C PHE A 7 -5.56 -13.23 8.63
N PRO A 8 -4.36 -12.84 9.05
CA PRO A 8 -4.17 -11.99 10.21
C PRO A 8 -4.88 -10.63 10.03
N GLN A 9 -5.56 -10.18 11.08
CA GLN A 9 -6.32 -8.94 11.04
C GLN A 9 -5.44 -7.73 11.37
N MET A 10 -5.53 -6.68 10.55
CA MET A 10 -4.89 -5.38 10.79
C MET A 10 -5.93 -4.33 11.17
N LYS A 11 -5.67 -3.55 12.24
CA LYS A 11 -6.54 -2.43 12.67
C LYS A 11 -5.95 -1.10 12.19
N LEU A 12 -6.40 -0.64 11.03
CA LEU A 12 -5.94 0.61 10.42
C LEU A 12 -6.82 1.80 10.84
N ARG A 13 -6.19 2.92 11.19
CA ARG A 13 -6.89 4.20 11.38
C ARG A 13 -6.79 4.99 10.07
N LEU A 14 -7.93 5.47 9.58
CA LEU A 14 -8.03 6.23 8.35
C LEU A 14 -8.75 7.56 8.60
N PRO A 15 -8.39 8.64 7.89
CA PRO A 15 -9.23 9.83 7.81
C PRO A 15 -10.64 9.45 7.32
N ALA A 16 -11.68 10.09 7.87
CA ALA A 16 -13.07 9.76 7.57
C ALA A 16 -13.38 9.83 6.07
N ALA A 17 -12.98 10.93 5.42
CA ALA A 17 -13.16 11.11 3.98
C ALA A 17 -12.52 10.00 3.14
N LEU A 18 -11.36 9.48 3.57
CA LEU A 18 -10.69 8.38 2.86
C LEU A 18 -11.45 7.06 3.03
N LYS A 19 -11.99 6.80 4.21
CA LYS A 19 -12.83 5.62 4.45
C LYS A 19 -14.10 5.68 3.60
N ASP A 20 -14.78 6.82 3.55
CA ASP A 20 -16.03 6.97 2.80
C ASP A 20 -15.80 6.79 1.31
N TRP A 21 -14.73 7.38 0.77
CA TRP A 21 -14.32 7.17 -0.61
C TRP A 21 -14.04 5.69 -0.90
N LEU A 22 -13.31 5.02 -0.03
CA LEU A 22 -12.97 3.61 -0.19
C LEU A 22 -14.21 2.71 -0.17
N THR A 23 -15.20 3.02 0.67
CA THR A 23 -16.50 2.32 0.69
C THR A 23 -17.23 2.49 -0.63
N ALA A 24 -17.33 3.71 -1.16
CA ALA A 24 -17.96 3.96 -2.45
C ALA A 24 -17.26 3.20 -3.60
N GLN A 25 -15.93 3.15 -3.59
CA GLN A 25 -15.16 2.38 -4.58
C GLN A 25 -15.43 0.88 -4.49
N ALA A 26 -15.51 0.33 -3.28
CA ALA A 26 -15.83 -1.08 -3.06
C ALA A 26 -17.22 -1.44 -3.60
N ASP A 27 -18.22 -0.58 -3.35
CA ASP A 27 -19.59 -0.76 -3.86
C ASP A 27 -19.62 -0.73 -5.39
N MET A 28 -18.97 0.26 -6.02
CA MET A 28 -18.85 0.36 -7.48
C MET A 28 -18.21 -0.88 -8.10
N ASN A 29 -17.19 -1.43 -7.44
CA ASN A 29 -16.45 -2.61 -7.91
C ASN A 29 -17.09 -3.94 -7.51
N ARG A 30 -18.26 -3.92 -6.82
CA ARG A 30 -18.96 -5.11 -6.29
C ARG A 30 -18.06 -5.99 -5.42
N ARG A 31 -17.25 -5.36 -4.57
CA ARG A 31 -16.30 -6.02 -3.65
C ARG A 31 -16.56 -5.55 -2.22
N SER A 32 -16.13 -6.33 -1.24
CA SER A 32 -16.08 -5.83 0.13
C SER A 32 -15.00 -4.75 0.25
N VAL A 33 -15.17 -3.84 1.23
CA VAL A 33 -14.17 -2.82 1.54
C VAL A 33 -12.79 -3.43 1.77
N ASN A 34 -12.73 -4.57 2.45
CA ASN A 34 -11.47 -5.29 2.66
C ASN A 34 -10.84 -5.78 1.34
N ALA A 35 -11.65 -6.35 0.44
CA ALA A 35 -11.15 -6.80 -0.86
C ALA A 35 -10.67 -5.63 -1.74
N GLU A 36 -11.32 -4.48 -1.65
CA GLU A 36 -10.90 -3.26 -2.35
C GLU A 36 -9.55 -2.73 -1.81
N VAL A 37 -9.37 -2.73 -0.48
CA VAL A 37 -8.08 -2.36 0.14
C VAL A 37 -6.96 -3.28 -0.32
N VAL A 38 -7.18 -4.59 -0.23
CA VAL A 38 -6.18 -5.59 -0.65
C VAL A 38 -5.84 -5.42 -2.13
N PHE A 39 -6.84 -5.26 -2.99
CA PHE A 39 -6.63 -5.04 -4.42
C PHE A 39 -5.77 -3.80 -4.71
N ARG A 40 -6.07 -2.67 -4.06
CA ARG A 40 -5.30 -1.42 -4.25
C ARG A 40 -3.86 -1.57 -3.75
N LEU A 41 -3.65 -2.17 -2.58
CA LEU A 41 -2.32 -2.41 -2.04
C LEU A 41 -1.50 -3.35 -2.93
N GLN A 42 -2.10 -4.44 -3.41
CA GLN A 42 -1.45 -5.36 -4.35
C GLN A 42 -1.08 -4.66 -5.66
N ASN A 43 -2.00 -3.86 -6.23
CA ASN A 43 -1.70 -3.08 -7.43
C ASN A 43 -0.55 -2.10 -7.18
N THR A 44 -0.49 -1.41 -6.04
CA THR A 44 0.65 -0.54 -5.73
C THR A 44 1.96 -1.32 -5.69
N LEU A 45 1.98 -2.55 -5.15
CA LEU A 45 3.17 -3.40 -5.14
C LEU A 45 3.56 -3.90 -6.55
N MET A 46 2.59 -4.23 -7.39
CA MET A 46 2.81 -4.76 -8.74
C MET A 46 3.18 -3.67 -9.74
N THR A 47 2.54 -2.50 -9.65
CA THR A 47 2.85 -1.30 -10.43
C THR A 47 4.10 -0.60 -9.89
N GLY A 48 4.42 -0.81 -8.61
CA GLY A 48 5.63 -0.37 -7.93
C GLY A 48 6.86 -1.27 -8.14
N ALA A 49 6.90 -2.08 -9.21
CA ALA A 49 8.17 -2.45 -9.83
C ALA A 49 8.80 -1.21 -10.49
N ASP A 50 9.02 -0.17 -9.68
CA ASP A 50 9.73 1.03 -10.07
C ASP A 50 11.23 0.78 -9.85
N PRO A 51 12.07 0.78 -10.90
CA PRO A 51 13.51 0.55 -10.81
C PRO A 51 14.27 1.60 -9.96
N ARG A 52 13.60 2.65 -9.45
CA ARG A 52 14.20 3.71 -8.61
C ARG A 52 14.12 3.44 -7.10
N ALA A 53 13.44 2.38 -6.66
CA ALA A 53 13.41 1.96 -5.25
C ALA A 53 14.79 1.55 -4.67
N GLN A 54 15.86 1.50 -5.48
CA GLN A 54 17.24 1.26 -5.04
C GLN A 54 17.94 2.51 -4.45
N ILE A 55 17.39 3.72 -4.58
CA ILE A 55 18.12 4.94 -4.16
C ILE A 55 17.94 5.28 -2.67
N GLU A 56 16.93 4.75 -1.97
CA GLU A 56 16.71 5.06 -0.54
C GLU A 56 17.57 4.25 0.46
N ASN A 57 18.56 3.49 -0.01
CA ASN A 57 19.62 2.94 0.85
C ASN A 57 21.02 3.06 0.23
N ALA A 58 21.27 4.10 -0.57
CA ALA A 58 22.65 4.46 -0.89
C ALA A 58 23.31 4.97 0.41
N PRO A 59 24.41 4.37 0.90
CA PRO A 59 25.17 4.96 2.00
C PRO A 59 25.55 6.37 1.57
N LEU A 60 25.26 7.36 2.42
CA LEU A 60 25.62 8.77 2.24
C LEU A 60 27.05 8.82 1.71
N ALA A 61 27.22 9.30 0.47
CA ALA A 61 28.52 9.51 -0.11
C ALA A 61 29.36 10.27 0.91
N ALA A 62 30.47 9.65 1.33
CA ALA A 62 31.52 10.29 2.11
C ALA A 62 32.21 11.35 1.23
N THR A 63 31.48 12.42 0.93
CA THR A 63 32.07 13.66 0.41
C THR A 63 32.61 14.41 1.62
N GLY A 64 33.76 13.94 2.09
CA GLY A 64 34.68 14.71 2.92
C GLY A 64 35.81 15.21 2.05
N GLU A 65 35.54 16.20 1.19
CA GLU A 65 36.59 17.13 0.79
C GLU A 65 36.72 18.15 1.91
N ALA A 66 37.76 17.99 2.73
CA ALA A 66 38.33 19.06 3.52
C ALA A 66 39.81 19.16 3.13
N LEU A 67 40.18 20.39 2.80
CA LEU A 67 41.45 20.93 2.34
C LEU A 67 42.69 20.40 3.06
#